data_AF-A0A0U1L1B3-F1
#
_entry.id   AF-A0A0U1L1B3-F1
#
_cell.length_a   1.000
_cell.length_b   1.000
_cell.length_c   1.000
_cell.angle_alpha   90.00
_cell.angle_beta   90.00
_cell.angle_gamma   90.00
#
_symmetry.space_group_name_H-M   'P 1'
#
loop_
_entity.id
_entity.type
_entity.pdbx_description
1 polymer ?
#
loop_
_entity_poly.entity_id
_entity_poly.type
_entity_poly.pdbx_seq_one_letter_code
_entity_poly.pdbx_strand_id
1 'polypeptide(L)' 'MVFDDKIQVIKSVPTTHKVVALTIDDGPHYKTTPELLAVLREKQVKATFFYWEQM' A
#
# COMPACT_ATOMS: atom_id res chain seq x y z
N MET A 1 -27.21 1.76 14.59
CA MET A 1 -25.87 1.61 14.01
C MET A 1 -25.31 0.32 14.56
N VAL A 2 -25.19 -0.72 13.73
CA VAL A 2 -24.59 -2.01 14.12
C VAL A 2 -23.15 -1.95 13.64
N PHE A 3 -22.18 -1.98 14.55
CA PHE A 3 -20.79 -2.18 14.18
C PHE A 3 -20.59 -3.68 13.95
N ASP A 4 -20.13 -4.05 12.76
CA ASP A 4 -19.78 -5.44 12.44
C ASP A 4 -18.47 -5.79 13.17
N ASP A 5 -18.54 -6.69 14.14
CA ASP A 5 -17.40 -7.20 14.93
C ASP A 5 -16.34 -7.92 14.07
N LYS A 6 -16.55 -8.04 12.75
CA LYS A 6 -15.63 -8.70 11.81
C LYS A 6 -14.52 -7.81 11.25
N ILE A 7 -14.51 -6.50 11.53
CA ILE A 7 -13.43 -5.64 11.03
C ILE A 7 -12.16 -5.87 11.84
N GLN A 8 -11.23 -6.64 11.28
CA GLN A 8 -9.88 -6.79 11.83
C GLN A 8 -8.91 -5.82 11.16
N VAL A 9 -8.39 -4.85 11.94
CA VAL A 9 -7.34 -3.93 11.49
C VAL A 9 -5.99 -4.60 11.67
N ILE A 10 -5.34 -4.98 10.57
CA ILE A 10 -4.00 -5.56 10.58
C ILE A 10 -2.96 -4.45 10.36
N LYS A 11 -2.18 -4.15 11.40
CA LYS A 11 -1.08 -3.16 11.34
C LYS A 11 0.28 -3.78 11.11
N SER A 12 0.44 -5.05 11.46
CA SER A 12 1.66 -5.84 11.28
C SER A 12 1.33 -7.33 11.32
N VAL A 13 2.25 -8.16 10.84
CA VAL A 13 2.16 -9.61 10.95
C VAL A 13 3.43 -10.15 11.62
N PRO A 14 3.33 -11.17 12.49
CA PRO A 14 4.52 -11.83 13.03
C PRO A 14 5.38 -12.40 11.91
N THR A 15 6.69 -12.13 11.96
CA THR A 15 7.66 -12.68 11.02
C THR A 15 9.02 -12.80 11.70
N THR A 16 9.78 -13.82 11.32
CA THR A 16 11.18 -14.01 11.74
C THR A 16 12.16 -13.28 10.84
N HIS A 17 11.69 -12.67 9.74
CA HIS A 17 12.51 -11.98 8.75
C HIS A 17 12.51 -10.47 9.00
N LYS A 18 13.65 -9.80 8.77
CA LYS A 18 13.74 -8.33 8.85
C LYS A 18 13.17 -7.70 7.58
N VAL A 19 11.84 -7.56 7.56
CA VAL A 19 11.09 -7.06 6.39
C VAL A 19 10.10 -5.96 6.78
N VAL A 20 9.73 -5.15 5.80
CA VAL A 20 8.65 -4.15 5.88
C VAL A 20 7.71 -4.34 4.69
N ALA A 21 6.42 -4.05 4.88
CA ALA A 21 5.45 -3.99 3.79
C ALA A 21 5.21 -2.51 3.42
N LEU A 22 5.25 -2.20 2.12
CA LEU A 22 4.97 -0.86 1.61
C LEU A 22 3.54 -0.81 1.05
N THR A 23 2.75 0.13 1.56
CA THR A 23 1.39 0.43 1.11
C THR A 23 1.25 1.91 0.79
N ILE A 24 0.62 2.26 -0.33
CA ILE A 24 0.48 3.64 -0.83
C ILE A 24 -1.01 3.95 -1.04
N ASP A 25 -1.53 5.04 -0.47
CA ASP A 25 -3.00 5.34 -0.41
C ASP A 25 -3.49 6.42 -1.41
N ASP A 26 -2.60 6.97 -2.25
CA ASP A 26 -2.89 8.16 -3.08
C ASP A 26 -2.65 7.93 -4.58
N GLY A 27 -3.07 6.78 -5.13
CA GLY A 27 -2.84 6.45 -6.54
C GLY A 27 -3.88 7.04 -7.52
N PRO A 28 -3.52 7.47 -8.76
CA PRO A 28 -2.22 7.97 -9.20
C PRO A 28 -2.23 9.50 -9.43
N HIS A 29 -1.29 10.20 -8.78
CA HIS A 29 -0.97 11.58 -9.13
C HIS A 29 -0.06 11.61 -10.37
N TYR A 30 -0.44 12.42 -11.37
CA TYR A 30 0.14 12.40 -12.72
C TYR A 30 1.65 12.64 -12.80
N LYS A 31 2.25 13.34 -11.83
CA LYS A 31 3.71 13.57 -11.79
C LYS A 31 4.45 12.56 -10.91
N THR A 32 3.96 12.34 -9.69
CA THR A 32 4.72 11.65 -8.65
C THR A 32 4.57 10.14 -8.72
N THR A 33 3.42 9.63 -9.18
CA THR A 33 3.23 8.18 -9.32
C THR A 33 4.17 7.55 -10.35
N PRO A 34 4.41 8.13 -11.55
CA PRO A 34 5.41 7.62 -12.49
C PRO A 34 6.83 7.57 -11.91
N GLU A 35 7.25 8.62 -11.18
CA GLU A 35 8.58 8.68 -10.54
C GLU A 35 8.72 7.62 -9.45
N LEU A 36 7.71 7.47 -8.59
CA LEU A 36 7.67 6.43 -7.57
C LEU A 36 7.77 5.02 -8.18
N LEU A 37 7.01 4.76 -9.25
CA LEU A 37 7.05 3.47 -9.96
C LEU A 37 8.40 3.20 -10.61
N ALA A 38 9.10 4.24 -11.10
CA ALA A 38 10.45 4.10 -11.64
C ALA A 38 11.44 3.65 -10.56
N VAL A 39 11.39 4.26 -9.36
CA VAL A 39 12.25 3.89 -8.23
C VAL A 39 11.94 2.48 -7.73
N LEU A 40 10.66 2.13 -7.55
CA LEU A 40 10.26 0.78 -7.12
C LEU A 40 10.77 -0.29 -8.09
N ARG A 41 10.72 0.00 -9.40
CA ARG A 41 11.22 -0.90 -10.45
C ARG A 41 12.74 -1.03 -10.43
N GLU A 42 13.46 0.09 -10.34
CA GLU A 42 14.93 0.10 -10.25
C GLU A 42 15.42 -0.73 -9.06
N LYS A 43 14.75 -0.59 -7.89
CA LYS A 43 15.08 -1.33 -6.68
C LYS A 43 14.50 -2.75 -6.63
N GLN A 44 13.74 -3.15 -7.64
CA GLN A 44 13.03 -4.43 -7.70
C GLN A 44 12.13 -4.68 -6.46
N VAL A 45 11.49 -3.64 -5.94
CA VAL A 45 10.61 -3.68 -4.76
C VAL A 45 9.15 -3.77 -5.19
N LYS A 46 8.38 -4.60 -4.48
CA LYS A 46 6.92 -4.68 -4.63
C LYS A 46 6.24 -3.78 -3.59
N ALA A 47 5.15 -3.14 -3.98
CA ALA A 47 4.30 -2.34 -3.09
C ALA A 47 2.82 -2.56 -3.44
N THR A 48 1.93 -2.40 -2.46
CA THR A 48 0.48 -2.44 -2.65
C THR A 48 -0.05 -1.03 -2.74
N PHE A 49 -0.87 -0.76 -3.75
CA PHE A 49 -1.52 0.54 -3.94
C PHE A 49 -3.00 0.41 -3.59
N PHE A 50 -3.47 1.29 -2.72
CA PHE A 50 -4.88 1.55 -2.49
C PHE A 50 -5.28 2.75 -3.34
N TYR A 51 -6.27 2.55 -4.20
CA TYR A 51 -6.80 3.57 -5.08
C TYR A 51 -8.18 3.93 -4.58
N TRP A 52 -8.47 5.23 -4.48
CA TRP A 52 -9.85 5.68 -4.40
C TRP A 52 -10.31 6.04 -5.80
N GLU A 53 -11.20 5.24 -6.36
CA GLU A 53 -11.88 5.58 -7.61
C GLU A 53 -12.87 6.72 -7.29
N GLN A 54 -12.54 7.96 -7.68
CA GLN A 54 -13.56 8.97 -7.94
C GLN A 54 -13.68 9.09 -9.44
N MET A 55 -14.76 8.51 -9.96
CA MET A 55 -15.29 8.84 -11.29
C MET A 55 -15.65 10.32 -11.35
#